data_AF-A0A967CY37-F1
#
_entry.id   AF-A0A967CY37-F1
#
_cell.length_a   1.000
_cell.length_b   1.000
_cell.length_c   1.000
_cell.angle_alpha   90.00
_cell.angle_beta   90.00
_cell.angle_gamma   90.00
#
_symmetry.space_group_name_H-M   'P 1'
#
loop_
_entity.id
_entity.type
_entity.pdbx_description
1 polymer ?
#
loop_
_entity_poly.entity_id
_entity_poly.type
_entity_poly.pdbx_seq_one_letter_code
_entity_poly.pdbx_strand_id
1 'polypeptide(L)'
;MTNSDEPKILTEQDCLIALMVSITIADGNVRTAELVKIQSAVNNLPIFGTYDIGRLNLVSQIVFDLFENEDGLDALFGLVRDILSERLHETAYALCCDVAAADGMIFETELRLLEEMRYELNIDRLHAAAIERGARARHMTI
;
A
#
# COMPACT_ATOMS: atom_id res chain seq x y z
N MET A 1 -25.81 -0.12 -18.06
CA MET A 1 -26.51 -0.40 -16.79
C MET A 1 -25.90 -1.66 -16.21
N THR A 2 -24.91 -1.50 -15.34
CA THR A 2 -24.44 -2.55 -14.44
C THR A 2 -24.61 -1.96 -13.05
N ASN A 3 -25.53 -2.53 -12.26
CA ASN A 3 -25.78 -2.13 -10.87
C ASN A 3 -24.47 -2.29 -10.09
N SER A 4 -23.87 -1.18 -9.67
CA SER A 4 -22.64 -1.13 -8.87
C SER A 4 -22.94 -0.99 -7.37
N ASP A 5 -24.09 -1.50 -6.93
CA ASP A 5 -24.62 -1.31 -5.57
C ASP A 5 -24.50 -2.57 -4.71
N GLU A 6 -23.55 -3.45 -5.05
CA GLU A 6 -23.03 -4.38 -4.04
C GLU A 6 -22.17 -3.57 -3.05
N PRO A 7 -22.37 -3.72 -1.73
CA PRO A 7 -21.55 -3.04 -0.76
C PRO A 7 -20.10 -3.48 -0.96
N LYS A 8 -19.26 -2.58 -1.49
CA LYS A 8 -17.83 -2.81 -1.59
C LYS A 8 -17.31 -3.05 -0.17
N ILE A 9 -16.80 -4.25 0.10
CA ILE A 9 -16.27 -4.66 1.41
C ILE A 9 -15.12 -3.72 1.83
N LEU A 10 -14.38 -3.23 0.82
CA LEU A 10 -13.26 -2.29 0.96
C LEU A 10 -13.55 -0.98 0.23
N THR A 11 -13.05 0.11 0.81
CA THR A 11 -13.03 1.46 0.23
C THR A 11 -11.70 1.73 -0.47
N GLU A 12 -11.59 2.83 -1.23
CA GLU A 12 -10.31 3.28 -1.79
C GLU A 12 -9.25 3.46 -0.71
N GLN A 13 -9.62 4.02 0.46
CA GLN A 13 -8.73 4.20 1.60
C GLN A 13 -8.26 2.85 2.16
N ASP A 14 -9.14 1.85 2.21
CA ASP A 14 -8.76 0.50 2.64
C ASP A 14 -7.77 -0.14 1.65
N CYS A 15 -7.91 0.08 0.33
CA CYS A 15 -6.94 -0.39 -0.65
C CYS A 15 -5.55 0.24 -0.45
N LEU A 16 -5.47 1.54 -0.16
CA LEU A 16 -4.20 2.21 0.15
C LEU A 16 -3.54 1.59 1.39
N ILE A 17 -4.33 1.29 2.42
CA ILE A 17 -3.85 0.65 3.65
C ILE A 17 -3.43 -0.78 3.39
N ALA A 18 -4.21 -1.55 2.63
CA ALA A 18 -3.91 -2.93 2.30
C ALA A 18 -2.55 -3.03 1.62
N LEU A 19 -2.29 -2.20 0.61
CA LEU A 19 -1.00 -2.16 -0.08
C LEU A 19 0.16 -1.76 0.85
N MET A 20 -0.03 -0.78 1.73
CA MET A 20 0.98 -0.42 2.73
C MET A 20 1.28 -1.56 3.70
N VAL A 21 0.26 -2.27 4.18
CA VAL A 21 0.42 -3.43 5.08
C VAL A 21 1.12 -4.58 4.34
N SER A 22 0.81 -4.80 3.06
CA SER A 22 1.49 -5.82 2.24
C SER A 22 3.00 -5.60 2.17
N ILE A 23 3.48 -4.36 2.10
CA ILE A 23 4.92 -4.05 2.19
C ILE A 23 5.49 -4.52 3.52
N THR A 24 4.84 -4.17 4.63
CA THR A 24 5.28 -4.48 6.00
C THR A 24 5.39 -5.97 6.30
N ILE A 25 4.63 -6.82 5.60
CA ILE A 25 4.63 -8.27 5.84
C ILE A 25 5.39 -9.07 4.78
N ALA A 26 5.87 -8.41 3.71
CA ALA A 26 6.42 -9.08 2.52
C ALA A 26 7.61 -10.00 2.84
N ASP A 27 8.50 -9.58 3.75
CA ASP A 27 9.67 -10.35 4.17
C ASP A 27 9.41 -11.24 5.41
N GLY A 28 8.17 -11.25 5.92
CA GLY A 28 7.76 -11.98 7.13
C GLY A 28 8.22 -11.33 8.44
N ASN A 29 8.83 -10.15 8.42
CA ASN A 29 9.35 -9.47 9.61
C ASN A 29 8.82 -8.04 9.74
N VAL A 30 7.67 -7.91 10.40
CA VAL A 30 7.00 -6.63 10.64
C VAL A 30 7.83 -5.72 11.54
N ARG A 31 8.31 -4.59 11.01
CA ARG A 31 9.11 -3.61 11.76
C ARG A 31 8.23 -2.50 12.33
N THR A 32 8.50 -2.09 13.57
CA THR A 32 7.76 -1.01 14.22
C THR A 32 7.82 0.31 13.45
N ALA A 33 8.94 0.60 12.78
CA ALA A 33 9.08 1.82 11.98
C ALA A 33 8.09 1.89 10.81
N GLU A 34 7.84 0.75 10.14
CA GLU A 34 6.88 0.64 9.04
C GLU A 34 5.45 0.86 9.53
N LEU A 35 5.07 0.22 10.65
CA LEU A 35 3.76 0.41 11.27
C LEU A 35 3.52 1.86 11.71
N VAL A 36 4.53 2.49 12.31
CA VAL A 36 4.48 3.91 12.68
C VAL A 36 4.30 4.79 11.45
N LYS A 37 4.94 4.43 10.33
CA LYS A 37 4.80 5.17 9.07
C LYS A 37 3.39 5.07 8.49
N ILE A 38 2.78 3.89 8.51
CA ILE A 38 1.37 3.68 8.12
C ILE A 38 0.46 4.55 9.00
N GLN A 39 0.60 4.45 10.32
CA GLN A 39 -0.24 5.21 11.25
C GLN A 39 -0.08 6.72 11.04
N SER A 40 1.14 7.20 10.79
CA SER A 40 1.41 8.61 10.50
C SER A 40 0.76 9.06 9.19
N ALA A 41 0.80 8.24 8.15
CA ALA A 41 0.13 8.52 6.89
C ALA A 41 -1.39 8.64 7.07
N VAL A 42 -2.00 7.67 7.76
CA VAL A 42 -3.45 7.67 8.04
C VAL A 42 -3.88 8.86 8.89
N ASN A 43 -3.08 9.26 9.87
CA ASN A 43 -3.43 10.37 10.75
C ASN A 43 -3.27 11.75 10.11
N ASN A 44 -2.35 11.90 9.15
CA ASN A 44 -1.90 13.23 8.70
C ASN A 44 -2.21 13.54 7.24
N LEU A 45 -2.46 12.55 6.38
CA LEU A 45 -2.66 12.80 4.96
C LEU A 45 -4.13 13.08 4.63
N PRO A 46 -4.44 14.08 3.78
CA PRO A 46 -5.81 14.46 3.46
C PRO A 46 -6.66 13.32 2.87
N ILE A 47 -6.03 12.36 2.17
CA ILE A 47 -6.72 11.21 1.59
C ILE A 47 -7.40 10.34 2.66
N PHE A 48 -6.92 10.38 3.91
CA PHE A 48 -7.48 9.65 5.05
C PHE A 48 -8.33 10.53 5.98
N GLY A 49 -8.64 11.78 5.62
CA GLY A 49 -9.31 12.74 6.51
C GLY A 49 -10.69 12.32 7.02
N THR A 50 -11.35 11.37 6.35
CA THR A 50 -12.63 10.78 6.75
C THR A 50 -12.53 9.28 7.06
N TYR A 51 -11.32 8.75 7.17
CA TYR A 51 -11.11 7.32 7.37
C TYR A 51 -11.43 6.92 8.81
N ASP A 52 -12.14 5.80 8.97
CA ASP A 52 -12.34 5.17 10.27
C ASP A 52 -11.11 4.32 10.63
N ILE A 53 -10.27 4.84 11.52
CA ILE A 53 -9.05 4.17 12.00
C ILE A 53 -9.34 2.77 12.59
N GLY A 54 -10.55 2.52 13.10
CA GLY A 54 -10.95 1.19 13.59
C GLY A 54 -10.88 0.11 12.50
N ARG A 55 -10.94 0.49 11.23
CA ARG A 55 -10.82 -0.42 10.08
C ARG A 55 -9.41 -0.90 9.81
N LEU A 56 -8.37 -0.29 10.38
CA LEU A 56 -6.97 -0.73 10.19
C LEU A 56 -6.78 -2.21 10.54
N ASN A 57 -7.35 -2.66 11.66
CA ASN A 57 -7.25 -4.04 12.10
C ASN A 57 -7.95 -5.00 11.14
N LEU A 58 -9.12 -4.60 10.63
CA LEU A 58 -9.86 -5.38 9.64
C LEU A 58 -9.04 -5.53 8.34
N VAL A 59 -8.52 -4.43 7.81
CA VAL A 59 -7.72 -4.44 6.58
C VAL A 59 -6.44 -5.25 6.75
N SER A 60 -5.77 -5.11 7.90
CA SER A 60 -4.57 -5.89 8.21
C SER A 60 -4.86 -7.38 8.23
N GLN A 61 -5.96 -7.80 8.89
CA GLN A 61 -6.36 -9.22 8.91
C GLN A 61 -6.65 -9.75 7.51
N ILE A 62 -7.35 -8.98 6.67
CA ILE A 62 -7.62 -9.37 5.27
C ILE A 62 -6.30 -9.59 4.51
N VAL A 63 -5.32 -8.71 4.70
CA VAL A 63 -4.01 -8.85 4.05
C VAL A 63 -3.25 -10.07 4.56
N PHE A 64 -3.28 -10.34 5.88
CA PHE A 64 -2.69 -11.56 6.44
C PHE A 64 -3.34 -12.83 5.87
N ASP A 65 -4.67 -12.89 5.86
CA ASP A 65 -5.43 -14.03 5.31
C ASP A 65 -5.09 -14.24 3.82
N LEU A 66 -4.95 -13.16 3.05
CA LEU A 66 -4.52 -13.24 1.65
C LEU A 66 -3.12 -13.84 1.54
N PHE A 67 -2.15 -13.36 2.32
CA PHE A 67 -0.76 -13.85 2.26
C PHE A 67 -0.57 -15.30 2.72
N GLU A 68 -1.54 -15.89 3.43
CA GLU A 68 -1.55 -17.33 3.71
C GLU A 68 -1.91 -18.20 2.47
N ASN A 69 -2.49 -17.60 1.43
CA ASN A 69 -2.88 -18.27 0.20
C ASN A 69 -1.82 -18.14 -0.90
N GLU A 70 -1.62 -19.21 -1.69
CA GLU A 70 -0.65 -19.23 -2.79
C GLU A 70 -0.92 -18.14 -3.85
N ASP A 71 -2.19 -17.91 -4.18
CA ASP A 71 -2.64 -16.87 -5.13
C ASP A 71 -3.07 -15.56 -4.45
N GLY A 72 -2.71 -15.39 -3.17
CA GLY A 72 -3.19 -14.29 -2.33
C GLY A 72 -2.85 -12.90 -2.86
N LEU A 73 -1.67 -12.77 -3.47
CA LEU A 73 -1.18 -11.50 -4.00
C LEU A 73 -1.94 -11.09 -5.27
N ASP A 74 -2.24 -12.05 -6.15
CA ASP A 74 -3.07 -11.83 -7.33
C ASP A 74 -4.50 -11.43 -6.93
N ALA A 75 -5.04 -12.06 -5.89
CA ALA A 75 -6.34 -11.71 -5.34
C ALA A 75 -6.35 -10.30 -4.73
N LEU A 76 -5.29 -9.91 -4.00
CA LEU A 76 -5.13 -8.55 -3.49
C LEU A 76 -5.13 -7.53 -4.62
N PHE A 77 -4.32 -7.73 -5.66
CA PHE A 77 -4.27 -6.81 -6.79
C PHE A 77 -5.59 -6.78 -7.57
N GLY A 78 -6.30 -7.91 -7.67
CA GLY A 78 -7.67 -7.96 -8.18
C GLY A 78 -8.60 -7.00 -7.44
N LEU A 79 -8.65 -7.09 -6.11
CA LEU A 79 -9.47 -6.21 -5.27
C LEU A 79 -9.07 -4.74 -5.43
N VAL A 80 -7.77 -4.44 -5.48
CA VAL A 80 -7.28 -3.07 -5.66
C VAL A 80 -7.71 -2.51 -7.02
N ARG A 81 -7.56 -3.26 -8.12
CA ARG A 81 -7.96 -2.80 -9.46
C ARG A 81 -9.47 -2.53 -9.58
N ASP A 82 -10.30 -3.28 -8.85
CA ASP A 82 -11.77 -3.13 -8.88
C ASP A 82 -12.27 -1.93 -8.03
N ILE A 83 -11.45 -1.46 -7.09
CA ILE A 83 -11.86 -0.51 -6.05
C ILE A 83 -11.13 0.83 -6.19
N LEU A 84 -9.81 0.82 -6.39
CA LEU A 84 -8.96 2.00 -6.41
C LEU A 84 -9.04 2.72 -7.77
N SER A 85 -9.45 3.98 -7.77
CA SER A 85 -9.43 4.79 -8.99
C SER A 85 -8.01 5.03 -9.49
N GLU A 86 -7.82 5.06 -10.82
CA GLU A 86 -6.53 5.33 -11.48
C GLU A 86 -5.83 6.60 -10.97
N ARG A 87 -6.58 7.66 -10.65
CA ARG A 87 -6.03 8.91 -10.09
C ARG A 87 -5.28 8.73 -8.76
N LEU A 88 -5.47 7.60 -8.06
CA LEU A 88 -4.84 7.28 -6.79
C LEU A 88 -3.70 6.27 -6.92
N HIS A 89 -3.39 5.76 -8.12
CA HIS A 89 -2.32 4.78 -8.31
C HIS A 89 -0.95 5.30 -7.86
N GLU A 90 -0.59 6.52 -8.27
CA GLU A 90 0.64 7.17 -7.80
C GLU A 90 0.62 7.46 -6.30
N THR A 91 -0.57 7.71 -5.72
CA THR A 91 -0.72 7.91 -4.27
C THR A 91 -0.44 6.60 -3.53
N ALA A 92 -1.02 5.49 -3.98
CA ALA A 92 -0.78 4.16 -3.42
C ALA A 92 0.70 3.80 -3.46
N TYR A 93 1.33 4.00 -4.62
CA TYR A 93 2.74 3.68 -4.79
C TYR A 93 3.65 4.57 -3.93
N ALA A 94 3.36 5.87 -3.86
CA ALA A 94 4.12 6.79 -3.02
C ALA A 94 4.04 6.42 -1.53
N LEU A 95 2.86 6.00 -1.06
CA LEU A 95 2.68 5.51 0.31
C LEU A 95 3.50 4.23 0.57
N CYS A 96 3.48 3.28 -0.35
CA CYS A 96 4.22 2.03 -0.24
C CYS A 96 5.74 2.26 -0.23
N CYS A 97 6.27 3.14 -1.11
CA CYS A 97 7.67 3.53 -1.08
C CYS A 97 8.07 4.21 0.24
N ASP A 98 7.17 4.99 0.82
CA ASP A 98 7.38 5.67 2.10
C ASP A 98 7.42 4.69 3.27
N VAL A 99 6.60 3.63 3.24
CA VAL A 99 6.60 2.53 4.23
C VAL A 99 7.86 1.68 4.11
N ALA A 100 8.21 1.24 2.90
CA ALA A 100 9.42 0.45 2.65
C ALA A 100 10.70 1.20 3.07
N ALA A 101 10.73 2.53 2.93
CA ALA A 101 11.87 3.34 3.32
C ALA A 101 11.91 3.72 4.82
N ALA A 102 10.94 3.29 5.64
CA ALA A 102 10.72 3.83 6.98
C ALA A 102 11.91 3.69 7.95
N ASP A 103 12.68 2.61 7.84
CA ASP A 103 13.87 2.37 8.66
C ASP A 103 15.20 2.55 7.90
N GLY A 104 15.13 3.01 6.65
CA GLY A 104 16.29 3.22 5.78
C GLY A 104 16.84 1.95 5.10
N MET A 105 16.22 0.79 5.30
CA MET A 105 16.64 -0.50 4.73
C MET A 105 15.51 -1.12 3.91
N ILE A 106 15.67 -1.16 2.58
CA ILE A 106 14.73 -1.83 1.69
C ILE A 106 15.34 -3.18 1.27
N PHE A 107 14.65 -4.28 1.60
CA PHE A 107 15.05 -5.64 1.22
C PHE A 107 14.60 -6.01 -0.19
N GLU A 108 15.19 -7.06 -0.74
CA GLU A 108 14.86 -7.53 -2.10
C GLU A 108 13.39 -7.92 -2.24
N THR A 109 12.78 -8.50 -1.19
CA THR A 109 11.36 -8.88 -1.21
C THR A 109 10.43 -7.67 -1.30
N GLU A 110 10.74 -6.60 -0.58
CA GLU A 110 9.98 -5.34 -0.66
C GLU A 110 10.17 -4.66 -2.02
N LEU A 111 11.40 -4.68 -2.57
CA LEU A 111 11.66 -4.17 -3.92
C LEU A 111 10.86 -4.92 -4.97
N ARG A 112 10.81 -6.25 -4.91
CA ARG A 112 10.00 -7.07 -5.84
C ARG A 112 8.52 -6.74 -5.73
N LEU A 113 8.00 -6.60 -4.51
CA LEU A 113 6.59 -6.23 -4.31
C LEU A 113 6.29 -4.81 -4.83
N LEU A 114 7.20 -3.85 -4.65
CA LEU A 114 7.08 -2.51 -5.25
C LEU A 114 7.13 -2.58 -6.79
N GLU A 115 7.97 -3.42 -7.37
CA GLU A 115 8.02 -3.64 -8.83
C GLU A 115 6.70 -4.19 -9.38
N GLU A 116 6.09 -5.14 -8.66
CA GLU A 116 4.77 -5.69 -8.99
C GLU A 116 3.68 -4.63 -8.83
N MET A 117 3.64 -3.88 -7.73
CA MET A 117 2.70 -2.77 -7.56
C MET A 117 2.80 -1.74 -8.70
N ARG A 118 4.01 -1.40 -9.13
CA ARG A 118 4.23 -0.48 -10.25
C ARG A 118 3.61 -1.01 -11.54
N TYR A 119 3.74 -2.32 -11.79
CA TYR A 119 3.15 -2.97 -12.96
C TYR A 119 1.62 -3.03 -12.87
N GLU A 120 1.09 -3.51 -11.75
CA GLU A 120 -0.35 -3.70 -11.52
C GLU A 120 -1.13 -2.40 -11.51
N LEU A 121 -0.51 -1.32 -11.02
CA LEU A 121 -1.08 0.02 -11.03
C LEU A 121 -0.72 0.82 -12.28
N ASN A 122 -0.07 0.21 -13.27
CA ASN A 122 0.31 0.84 -14.55
C ASN A 122 1.00 2.21 -14.38
N ILE A 123 2.00 2.27 -13.50
CA ILE A 123 2.71 3.51 -13.18
C ILE A 123 3.88 3.70 -14.14
N ASP A 124 3.92 4.87 -14.80
CA ASP A 124 4.99 5.22 -15.70
C ASP A 124 6.35 5.20 -15.01
N ARG A 125 7.39 4.76 -15.74
CA ARG A 125 8.74 4.59 -15.19
C ARG A 125 9.32 5.90 -14.67
N LEU A 126 9.04 7.03 -15.31
CA LEU A 126 9.55 8.33 -14.88
C LEU A 126 8.84 8.79 -13.59
N HIS A 127 7.54 8.54 -13.48
CA HIS A 127 6.76 8.88 -12.29
C HIS A 127 7.19 8.03 -11.09
N ALA A 128 7.34 6.71 -11.29
CA ALA A 128 7.85 5.80 -10.27
C ALA A 128 9.25 6.24 -9.78
N ALA A 129 10.18 6.51 -10.70
CA ALA A 129 11.52 6.97 -10.35
C ALA A 129 11.50 8.30 -9.56
N ALA A 130 10.60 9.23 -9.90
CA ALA A 130 10.44 10.48 -9.16
C ALA A 130 9.91 10.25 -7.74
N ILE A 131 8.93 9.34 -7.58
CA ILE A 131 8.34 8.96 -6.29
C ILE A 131 9.39 8.29 -5.40
N GLU A 132 10.09 7.27 -5.92
CA GLU A 132 11.16 6.56 -5.22
C GLU A 132 12.26 7.52 -4.77
N ARG A 133 12.65 8.45 -5.65
CA ARG A 133 13.64 9.49 -5.34
C ARG A 133 13.17 10.39 -4.20
N GLY A 134 11.90 10.77 -4.20
CA GLY A 134 11.27 11.57 -3.14
C GLY A 134 11.21 10.83 -1.81
N ALA A 135 10.81 9.55 -1.83
CA ALA A 135 10.76 8.70 -0.64
C ALA A 135 12.16 8.56 -0.03
N ARG A 136 13.17 8.23 -0.85
CA ARG A 136 14.56 8.18 -0.40
C ARG A 136 15.01 9.50 0.23
N ALA A 137 14.71 10.64 -0.40
CA ALA A 137 15.15 11.94 0.11
C ALA A 137 14.56 12.27 1.49
N ARG A 138 13.30 11.87 1.76
CA ARG A 138 12.63 12.08 3.06
C ARG A 138 13.16 11.18 4.18
N HIS A 139 13.73 10.02 3.85
CA HIS A 139 14.17 9.02 4.83
C HIS A 139 15.70 8.93 4.96
N MET A 140 16.45 9.89 4.43
CA MET A 140 17.89 9.98 4.72
C MET A 140 18.13 10.36 6.18
N THR A 141 18.99 9.60 6.86
CA THR A 141 19.42 9.84 8.24
C THR A 141 20.85 10.40 8.28
N ILE A 142 21.24 10.97 9.44
CA ILE A 142 22.59 11.54 9.70
C ILE A 142 23.30 10.67 10.72
#